data_AF-A0A7K0NRD3-F1
#
_entry.id   AF-A0A7K0NRD3-F1
#
_cell.length_a   1.000
_cell.length_b   1.000
_cell.length_c   1.000
_cell.angle_alpha   90.00
_cell.angle_beta   90.00
_cell.angle_gamma   90.00
#
_symmetry.space_group_name_H-M   'P 1'
#
loop_
_entity.id
_entity.type
_entity.pdbx_description
1 polymer ?
#
loop_
_entity_poly.entity_id
_entity_poly.type
_entity_poly.pdbx_seq_one_letter_code
_entity_poly.pdbx_strand_id
1 'polypeptide(L)'
;MGVLFTAITLLLALGISFATRGQLSRITELPFQRLVLLFLGVAIQAGLEWITLPSGRGDYLGAGLLILSYVMLLGFCAANLRIDGMLVIAVGIALNALVISLNLG
;
A
#
# COMPACT_ATOMS: atom_id res chain seq x y z
N MET A 1 6.78 -16.04 9.25
CA MET A 1 7.30 -14.73 9.72
C MET A 1 6.50 -13.53 9.18
N GLY A 2 5.91 -13.58 7.98
CA GLY A 2 5.08 -12.46 7.46
C GLY A 2 3.84 -12.12 8.29
N VAL A 3 3.05 -13.13 8.68
CA VAL A 3 1.74 -12.94 9.37
C VAL A 3 1.84 -12.24 10.73
N LEU A 4 2.92 -12.49 11.49
CA LEU A 4 3.17 -11.83 12.78
C LEU A 4 3.51 -10.35 12.60
N PHE A 5 4.26 -10.01 11.56
CA PHE A 5 4.66 -8.64 11.28
C PHE A 5 3.46 -7.80 10.81
N THR A 6 2.62 -8.33 9.91
CA THR A 6 1.39 -7.66 9.50
C THR A 6 0.42 -7.48 10.66
N ALA A 7 0.25 -8.50 11.52
CA ALA A 7 -0.63 -8.41 12.68
C ALA A 7 -0.21 -7.31 13.67
N ILE A 8 1.09 -7.20 13.98
CA ILE A 8 1.62 -6.17 14.88
C ILE A 8 1.45 -4.77 14.26
N THR A 9 1.76 -4.63 12.97
CA THR A 9 1.61 -3.37 12.24
C THR A 9 0.15 -2.91 12.24
N LEU A 10 -0.79 -3.84 12.03
CA LEU A 10 -2.23 -3.56 12.04
C LEU A 10 -2.70 -3.10 13.43
N LEU A 11 -2.23 -3.77 14.49
CA LEU A 11 -2.55 -3.43 15.87
C LEU A 11 -2.03 -2.05 16.26
N LEU A 12 -0.79 -1.71 15.86
CA LEU A 12 -0.25 -0.36 16.08
C LEU A 12 -1.04 0.69 15.30
N ALA A 13 -1.33 0.45 14.03
CA ALA A 13 -2.09 1.38 13.20
C ALA A 13 -3.48 1.63 13.78
N LEU A 14 -4.17 0.58 14.23
CA LEU A 14 -5.46 0.68 14.91
C LEU A 14 -5.35 1.44 16.23
N GLY A 15 -4.34 1.14 17.06
CA GLY A 15 -4.12 1.83 18.34
C GLY A 15 -3.88 3.33 18.16
N ILE A 16 -3.06 3.71 17.18
CA ILE A 16 -2.79 5.11 16.84
C ILE A 16 -4.06 5.79 16.31
N SER A 17 -4.77 5.15 15.39
CA SER A 17 -5.99 5.69 14.78
C SER A 17 -7.13 5.86 15.79
N PHE A 18 -7.23 4.96 16.77
CA PHE A 18 -8.21 5.05 17.86
C PHE A 18 -7.85 6.17 18.84
N ALA A 19 -6.55 6.35 19.13
CA ALA A 19 -6.06 7.44 19.96
C ALA A 19 -6.25 8.82 19.30
N THR A 20 -6.25 8.91 17.97
CA THR A 20 -6.42 10.19 17.25
C THR A 20 -7.87 10.65 17.09
N ARG A 21 -8.88 9.86 17.52
CA ARG A 21 -10.32 10.20 17.39
C ARG A 21 -10.69 10.77 16.01
N GLY A 22 -10.22 10.11 14.95
CA GLY A 22 -10.46 10.57 13.57
C GLY A 22 -11.95 10.73 13.28
N GLN A 23 -12.38 11.93 12.89
CA GLN A 23 -13.73 12.18 12.39
C GLN A 23 -13.87 11.55 11.00
N LEU A 24 -14.36 10.30 10.95
CA LEU A 24 -14.68 9.56 9.72
C LEU A 24 -15.61 10.35 8.78
N SER A 25 -16.47 11.23 9.31
CA SER A 25 -17.35 12.09 8.50
C SER A 25 -16.60 13.06 7.58
N ARG A 26 -15.38 13.48 7.91
CA ARG A 26 -14.58 14.32 7.00
C ARG A 26 -13.97 13.51 5.84
N ILE A 27 -13.84 12.19 5.99
CA ILE A 27 -13.21 11.33 4.97
C ILE A 27 -14.12 11.19 3.75
N THR A 28 -15.44 11.17 3.94
CA THR A 28 -16.42 11.13 2.85
C THR A 28 -16.53 12.43 2.04
N GLU A 29 -16.04 13.55 2.57
CA GLU A 29 -16.06 14.86 1.89
C GLU A 29 -14.76 15.16 1.14
N LEU A 30 -13.73 14.31 1.29
CA LEU A 30 -12.47 14.49 0.59
C LEU A 30 -12.65 14.16 -0.90
N PRO A 31 -12.32 15.09 -1.82
CA PRO A 31 -12.38 14.84 -3.25
C PRO A 31 -11.19 13.97 -3.67
N PHE A 32 -11.22 12.68 -3.30
CA PHE A 32 -10.20 11.73 -3.69
C PHE A 32 -10.14 11.62 -5.21
N GLN A 33 -9.08 12.16 -5.80
CA GLN A 33 -8.84 12.06 -7.23
C GLN A 33 -8.20 10.70 -7.53
N ARG A 34 -8.58 10.11 -8.67
CA ARG A 34 -7.94 8.88 -9.19
C ARG A 34 -8.01 7.67 -8.23
N LEU A 35 -9.10 7.50 -7.47
CA LEU A 35 -9.36 6.30 -6.62
C LEU A 35 -9.10 4.98 -7.35
N VAL A 36 -9.32 4.95 -8.68
CA VAL A 36 -9.00 3.80 -9.53
C VAL A 36 -7.56 3.33 -9.37
N LEU A 37 -6.58 4.23 -9.24
CA LEU A 37 -5.15 3.88 -9.06
C LEU A 37 -4.91 3.15 -7.73
N LEU A 38 -5.58 3.59 -6.66
CA LEU A 38 -5.54 2.93 -5.36
C LEU A 38 -6.10 1.51 -5.47
N PHE A 39 -7.33 1.38 -5.99
CA PHE A 39 -7.99 0.08 -6.10
C PHE A 39 -7.22 -0.88 -7.02
N LEU A 40 -6.67 -0.40 -8.14
CA LEU A 40 -5.89 -1.24 -9.06
C LEU A 40 -4.59 -1.69 -8.40
N GLY A 41 -3.85 -0.78 -7.76
CA GLY A 41 -2.61 -1.11 -7.05
C GLY A 41 -2.85 -2.15 -5.96
N VAL A 42 -3.87 -1.96 -5.12
CA VAL A 42 -4.23 -2.91 -4.06
C VAL A 42 -4.68 -4.25 -4.62
N ALA A 43 -5.51 -4.26 -5.68
CA ALA A 43 -5.96 -5.50 -6.32
C ALA A 43 -4.80 -6.32 -6.87
N ILE A 44 -3.80 -5.66 -7.48
CA ILE A 44 -2.58 -6.33 -7.95
C ILE A 44 -1.81 -6.93 -6.78
N GLN A 45 -1.63 -6.21 -5.67
CA GLN A 45 -0.94 -6.73 -4.48
C GLN A 45 -1.66 -7.94 -3.87
N ALA A 46 -2.97 -7.84 -3.65
CA ALA A 46 -3.76 -8.95 -3.12
C ALA A 46 -3.77 -10.16 -4.05
N GLY A 47 -3.84 -9.91 -5.37
CA GLY A 47 -3.75 -10.95 -6.39
C GLY A 47 -2.41 -11.69 -6.37
N LEU A 48 -1.30 -10.96 -6.24
CA LEU A 48 0.05 -11.55 -6.12
C LEU A 48 0.22 -12.34 -4.82
N GLU A 49 -0.41 -11.94 -3.73
CA GLU A 49 -0.37 -12.67 -2.45
C GLU A 49 -1.14 -14.01 -2.54
N TRP A 50 -2.26 -14.03 -3.26
CA TRP A 50 -3.09 -15.24 -3.41
C TRP A 50 -2.64 -16.17 -4.53
N ILE A 51 -2.03 -15.63 -5.59
CA ILE A 51 -1.56 -16.41 -6.73
C ILE A 51 -0.08 -16.76 -6.49
N THR A 52 0.16 -17.99 -6.04
CA THR A 52 1.53 -18.53 -5.95
C THR A 52 2.10 -18.69 -7.35
N LEU A 53 2.93 -17.74 -7.78
CA LEU A 53 3.59 -17.76 -9.09
C LEU A 53 4.61 -18.92 -9.15
N PRO A 54 4.64 -19.73 -10.23
CA PRO A 54 5.61 -20.80 -10.41
C PRO A 54 7.04 -20.23 -10.48
N SER A 55 7.95 -20.77 -9.68
CA SER A 55 9.35 -20.37 -9.59
C SER A 55 10.07 -20.52 -10.94
N GLY A 56 10.73 -19.45 -11.41
CA GLY A 56 11.45 -19.41 -12.70
C GLY A 56 11.15 -18.17 -13.54
N ARG A 57 10.09 -18.21 -14.38
CA ARG A 57 9.63 -17.04 -15.17
C ARG A 57 8.58 -16.18 -14.45
N GLY A 58 7.92 -16.75 -13.44
CA GLY A 58 6.94 -16.07 -12.60
C GLY A 58 7.56 -14.99 -11.71
N ASP A 59 8.86 -15.11 -11.37
CA ASP A 59 9.54 -14.18 -10.48
C ASP A 59 9.71 -12.78 -11.08
N TYR A 60 10.12 -12.68 -12.35
CA TYR A 60 10.26 -11.39 -13.03
C TYR A 60 8.91 -10.73 -13.32
N LEU A 61 7.89 -11.52 -13.64
CA LEU A 61 6.53 -11.02 -13.84
C LEU A 61 5.91 -10.55 -12.54
N GLY A 62 6.06 -11.31 -11.45
CA GLY A 62 5.62 -10.93 -10.11
C GLY A 62 6.29 -9.65 -9.63
N ALA A 63 7.62 -9.54 -9.79
CA ALA A 63 8.37 -8.33 -9.46
C ALA A 63 7.91 -7.11 -10.28
N GLY A 64 7.72 -7.27 -11.59
CA GLY A 64 7.23 -6.20 -12.46
C GLY A 64 5.81 -5.72 -12.09
N LEU A 65 4.91 -6.66 -11.78
CA LEU A 65 3.54 -6.34 -11.36
C LEU A 65 3.52 -5.67 -9.98
N LEU A 66 4.41 -6.07 -9.08
CA LEU A 66 4.57 -5.46 -7.76
C LEU A 66 5.09 -4.02 -7.87
N ILE A 67 6.10 -3.77 -8.71
CA ILE A 67 6.60 -2.42 -9.01
C ILE A 67 5.49 -1.57 -9.62
N LEU A 68 4.74 -2.11 -10.58
CA LEU A 68 3.62 -1.41 -11.22
C LEU A 68 2.55 -1.00 -10.20
N SER A 69 2.20 -1.90 -9.28
CA SER A 69 1.29 -1.60 -8.18
C SER A 69 1.80 -0.46 -7.31
N TYR A 70 3.09 -0.48 -6.95
CA TYR A 70 3.73 0.59 -6.20
C TYR A 70 3.69 1.94 -6.90
N VAL A 71 3.96 1.97 -8.21
CA VAL A 71 3.87 3.17 -9.03
C VAL A 71 2.44 3.71 -9.07
N MET A 72 1.43 2.83 -9.17
CA MET A 72 0.03 3.25 -9.12
C MET A 72 -0.35 3.86 -7.77
N LEU A 73 0.07 3.24 -6.67
CA LEU A 73 -0.17 3.72 -5.33
C LEU A 73 0.54 5.04 -5.04
N LEU A 74 1.81 5.17 -5.43
CA LEU A 74 2.54 6.43 -5.31
C LEU A 74 1.95 7.51 -6.23
N GLY A 75 1.48 7.15 -7.42
CA GLY A 75 0.77 8.05 -8.34
C GLY A 75 -0.56 8.55 -7.76
N PHE A 76 -1.29 7.67 -7.06
CA PHE A 76 -2.47 8.07 -6.29
C PHE A 76 -2.10 9.04 -5.17
N CYS A 77 -1.07 8.74 -4.38
CA CYS A 77 -0.60 9.64 -3.33
C CYS A 77 -0.17 10.99 -3.90
N ALA A 78 0.59 11.01 -5.00
CA ALA A 78 1.05 12.22 -5.69
C ALA A 78 -0.14 13.09 -6.15
N ALA A 79 -1.18 12.47 -6.73
CA ALA A 79 -2.39 13.16 -7.16
C ALA A 79 -3.22 13.72 -5.98
N ASN A 80 -2.98 13.24 -4.75
CA ASN A 80 -3.75 13.59 -3.56
C ASN A 80 -2.87 14.16 -2.42
N LEU A 81 -1.67 14.66 -2.72
CA LEU A 81 -0.73 15.20 -1.71
C LEU A 81 -1.31 16.36 -0.89
N ARG A 82 -2.33 17.04 -1.41
CA ARG A 82 -3.06 18.12 -0.72
C ARG A 82 -3.98 17.63 0.41
N ILE A 83 -4.19 16.32 0.54
CA ILE A 83 -5.00 15.73 1.61
C ILE A 83 -4.10 15.48 2.83
N ASP A 84 -4.52 16.00 3.98
CA ASP A 84 -3.82 15.80 5.25
C ASP A 84 -3.67 14.29 5.55
N GLY A 85 -2.44 13.87 5.87
CA GLY A 85 -2.10 12.46 6.11
C GLY A 85 -1.66 11.68 4.88
N MET A 86 -1.86 12.19 3.65
CA MET A 86 -1.43 11.48 2.43
C MET A 86 0.09 11.31 2.35
N LEU A 87 0.85 12.28 2.88
CA LEU A 87 2.31 12.20 2.99
C LEU A 87 2.76 11.03 3.87
N VAL A 88 2.07 10.78 4.98
CA VAL A 88 2.37 9.64 5.88
C VAL A 88 2.11 8.32 5.16
N ILE A 89 1.00 8.23 4.42
CA ILE A 89 0.65 7.05 3.61
C ILE A 89 1.72 6.81 2.53
N ALA A 90 2.11 7.86 1.80
CA ALA A 90 3.13 7.79 0.76
C ALA A 90 4.49 7.31 1.32
N VAL A 91 4.89 7.82 2.49
CA VAL A 91 6.12 7.40 3.17
C VAL A 91 6.02 5.94 3.61
N GLY A 92 4.88 5.50 4.15
CA GLY A 92 4.66 4.09 4.51
C GLY A 92 4.77 3.15 3.31
N ILE A 93 4.16 3.53 2.18
CA ILE A 93 4.27 2.80 0.90
C ILE A 93 5.74 2.77 0.45
N ALA A 94 6.44 3.91 0.42
CA ALA A 94 7.83 3.97 -0.01
C ALA A 94 8.76 3.10 0.87
N LEU A 95 8.57 3.12 2.19
CA LEU A 95 9.30 2.27 3.12
C LEU A 95 9.02 0.78 2.88
N ASN A 96 7.78 0.40 2.62
CA ASN A 96 7.43 -0.98 2.33
C ASN A 96 8.07 -1.46 1.02
N ALA A 97 8.07 -0.62 -0.02
CA ALA A 97 8.78 -0.91 -1.27
C ALA A 97 10.28 -1.14 -1.04
N LEU A 98 10.89 -0.33 -0.17
CA LEU A 98 12.31 -0.40 0.18
C LEU A 98 12.63 -1.71 0.93
N VAL A 99 11.78 -2.11 1.88
CA VAL A 99 11.95 -3.39 2.58
C VAL A 99 11.82 -4.56 1.61
N ILE A 100 10.85 -4.53 0.69
CA ILE A 100 10.68 -5.58 -0.32
C ILE A 100 11.89 -5.64 -1.27
N SER A 101 12.37 -4.49 -1.76
CA SER A 101 13.53 -4.46 -2.66
C SER A 101 14.80 -4.97 -2.00
N LEU A 102 15.03 -4.64 -0.72
CA LEU A 102 16.14 -5.17 0.06
C LEU A 102 16.00 -6.68 0.34
N ASN A 103 14.78 -7.21 0.43
CA ASN A 103 14.54 -8.63 0.66
C ASN A 103 14.71 -9.46 -0.62
N LEU A 104 14.40 -8.89 -1.78
CA LEU A 104 14.53 -9.54 -3.10
C LEU A 104 15.99 -9.72 -3.54
N GLY A 105 16.93 -8.90 -3.03
CA GLY A 105 18.36 -9.01 -3.33
C GLY A 105 18.78 -8.28 -4.60
#